data_AF-T0ZKZ5-F1
#
_entry.id   AF-T0ZKZ5-F1
#
_cell.length_a   1.000
_cell.length_b   1.000
_cell.length_c   1.000
_cell.angle_alpha   90.00
_cell.angle_beta   90.00
_cell.angle_gamma   90.00
#
_symmetry.space_group_name_H-M   'P 1'
#
loop_
_entity.id
_entity.type
_entity.pdbx_description
1 polymer ?
#
loop_
_entity_poly.entity_id
_entity_poly.type
_entity_poly.pdbx_seq_one_letter_code
_entity_poly.pdbx_strand_id
1 'polypeptide(L)'
;MLWDNSLEGRIPHEVSIITGHGEEQNYEVSGISGIRTRYMSIDSTPLWVVAQGYKQVWSGHPADRPAVVNALSFLRSLDKDGDGLIENTFSDGLIGWPEKWASSRDGACIEINAWYIEALKASGFLLNMHPQGIKRIQESFDENFLSNDDPYFFDSLYSGKRRKIISPMGSVPGMYVTNEHVKKILHRLSEPDIL
;
A
#
# COMPACT_ATOMS: atom_id res chain seq x y z
N MET A 1 11.27 13.71 -11.12
CA MET A 1 10.56 14.61 -10.19
C MET A 1 10.21 13.95 -8.87
N LEU A 2 9.32 12.93 -8.82
CA LEU A 2 9.01 12.23 -7.56
C LEU A 2 10.20 11.45 -6.99
N TRP A 3 10.89 10.69 -7.85
CA TRP A 3 12.07 9.92 -7.45
C TRP A 3 13.22 10.80 -6.91
N ASP A 4 13.41 12.00 -7.49
CA ASP A 4 14.45 12.94 -7.06
C ASP A 4 14.21 13.49 -5.64
N ASN A 5 12.98 13.32 -5.12
CA ASN A 5 12.58 13.67 -3.77
C ASN A 5 12.35 12.42 -2.90
N SER A 6 12.82 11.25 -3.34
CA SER A 6 12.74 10.02 -2.55
C SER A 6 13.77 9.99 -1.43
N LEU A 7 13.48 9.23 -0.39
CA LEU A 7 14.39 8.96 0.71
C LEU A 7 14.45 7.46 0.95
N GLU A 8 15.62 6.85 0.72
CA GLU A 8 15.85 5.42 0.98
C GLU A 8 14.81 4.50 0.31
N GLY A 9 14.33 4.88 -0.88
CA GLY A 9 13.30 4.14 -1.62
C GLY A 9 11.85 4.53 -1.28
N ARG A 10 11.61 5.30 -0.21
CA ARG A 10 10.30 5.88 0.10
C ARG A 10 9.99 7.01 -0.88
N ILE A 11 8.86 6.90 -1.58
CA ILE A 11 8.37 7.93 -2.49
C ILE A 11 7.56 8.95 -1.67
N PRO A 12 7.76 10.27 -1.88
CA PRO A 12 6.99 11.28 -1.16
C PRO A 12 5.51 11.23 -1.56
N HIS A 13 4.64 11.35 -0.56
CA HIS A 13 3.20 11.58 -0.71
C HIS A 13 2.93 13.01 -1.19
N GLU A 14 3.74 13.97 -0.73
CA GLU A 14 3.63 15.38 -1.11
C GLU A 14 4.99 15.96 -1.49
N VAL A 15 5.04 16.77 -2.54
CA VAL A 15 6.23 17.55 -2.89
C VAL A 15 5.87 19.03 -2.87
N SER A 16 6.39 19.76 -1.88
CA SER A 16 6.18 21.20 -1.76
C SER A 16 6.89 21.94 -2.88
N ILE A 17 6.13 22.65 -3.72
CA ILE A 17 6.67 23.43 -4.85
C ILE A 17 7.26 24.78 -4.37
N ILE A 18 6.90 25.23 -3.17
CA ILE A 18 7.11 26.62 -2.69
C ILE A 18 8.37 26.79 -1.84
N THR A 19 8.94 25.73 -1.27
CA THR A 19 10.13 25.84 -0.42
C THR A 19 11.38 25.58 -1.23
N GLY A 20 12.21 26.61 -1.42
CA GLY A 20 13.57 26.48 -1.95
C GLY A 20 14.28 25.30 -1.29
N HIS A 21 14.98 24.52 -2.10
CA HIS A 21 15.82 23.38 -1.76
C HIS A 21 15.95 23.04 -0.25
N GLY A 22 15.12 22.11 0.22
CA GLY A 22 15.59 21.10 1.18
C GLY A 22 15.34 21.32 2.68
N GLU A 23 14.60 22.32 3.13
CA GLU A 23 14.22 22.35 4.56
C GLU A 23 13.10 21.34 4.84
N GLU A 24 13.43 20.29 5.58
CA GLU A 24 12.47 19.29 6.07
C GLU A 24 11.47 19.98 7.00
N GLN A 25 10.20 20.04 6.58
CA GLN A 25 9.13 20.46 7.46
C GLN A 25 8.84 19.31 8.44
N ASN A 26 9.37 19.44 9.65
CA ASN A 26 9.09 18.55 10.76
C ASN A 26 7.86 19.07 11.51
N TYR A 27 6.82 18.26 11.59
CA TYR A 27 5.60 18.59 12.32
C TYR A 27 5.48 17.77 13.60
N GLU A 28 4.75 18.30 14.58
CA GLU A 28 4.28 17.57 15.74
C GLU A 28 2.79 17.24 15.55
N VAL A 29 2.44 15.94 15.56
CA VAL A 29 1.05 15.48 15.47
C VAL A 29 0.78 14.55 16.65
N SER A 30 -0.24 14.88 17.44
CA SER A 30 -0.67 14.05 18.59
C SER A 30 0.46 13.71 19.59
N GLY A 31 1.40 14.64 19.83
CA GLY A 31 2.53 14.47 20.75
C GLY A 31 3.75 13.75 20.18
N ILE A 32 3.75 13.43 18.88
CA ILE A 32 4.89 12.83 18.17
C ILE A 32 5.59 13.92 17.37
N SER A 33 6.80 14.31 17.78
CA SER A 33 7.64 15.33 17.12
C SER A 33 8.50 14.73 16.00
N GLY A 34 8.75 15.48 14.94
CA GLY A 34 9.67 15.07 13.86
C GLY A 34 9.00 14.29 12.73
N ILE A 35 7.68 14.38 12.61
CA ILE A 35 6.95 13.71 11.52
C ILE A 35 7.26 14.43 10.21
N ARG A 36 7.89 13.69 9.30
CA ARG A 36 8.12 14.10 7.92
C ARG A 36 6.84 13.89 7.11
N THR A 37 5.92 14.85 7.18
CA THR A 37 4.61 14.79 6.50
C THR A 37 4.71 14.53 5.00
N ARG A 38 5.80 14.99 4.38
CA ARG A 38 6.19 14.69 2.99
C ARG A 38 6.03 13.21 2.62
N TYR A 39 6.30 12.30 3.55
CA TYR A 39 6.22 10.87 3.29
C TYR A 39 5.10 10.19 4.07
N MET A 40 4.16 10.95 4.65
CA MET A 40 3.15 10.47 5.59
C MET A 40 2.02 9.68 4.92
N SER A 41 2.38 8.73 4.08
CA SER A 41 1.51 7.71 3.52
C SER A 41 2.34 6.61 2.86
N ILE A 42 2.00 5.34 3.10
CA ILE A 42 2.67 4.21 2.45
C ILE A 42 2.27 4.13 0.97
N ASP A 43 1.02 4.47 0.63
CA ASP A 43 0.38 4.26 -0.68
C ASP A 43 1.19 4.77 -1.88
N SER A 44 1.95 5.84 -1.68
CA SER A 44 2.64 6.58 -2.72
C SER A 44 3.78 5.74 -3.33
N THR A 45 4.42 4.90 -2.52
CA THR A 45 5.51 4.04 -2.99
C THR A 45 5.04 2.87 -3.85
N PRO A 46 4.10 1.99 -3.43
CA PRO A 46 3.61 0.92 -4.28
C PRO A 46 2.89 1.49 -5.52
N LEU A 47 2.11 2.57 -5.40
CA LEU A 47 1.49 3.21 -6.57
C LEU A 47 2.50 3.73 -7.59
N TRP A 48 3.61 4.33 -7.13
CA TRP A 48 4.69 4.75 -8.01
C TRP A 48 5.34 3.57 -8.74
N VAL A 49 5.56 2.44 -8.03
CA VAL A 49 6.09 1.21 -8.65
C VAL A 49 5.13 0.65 -9.70
N VAL A 50 3.82 0.59 -9.41
CA VAL A 50 2.78 0.18 -10.37
C VAL A 50 2.84 1.08 -11.61
N ALA A 51 2.91 2.40 -11.41
CA ALA A 51 3.01 3.35 -12.50
C ALA A 51 4.27 3.15 -13.36
N GLN A 52 5.43 2.85 -12.76
CA GLN A 52 6.64 2.55 -13.53
C GLN A 52 6.49 1.28 -14.38
N GLY A 53 5.93 0.20 -13.80
CA GLY A 53 5.70 -1.05 -14.51
C GLY A 53 4.79 -0.85 -15.72
N TYR A 54 3.63 -0.21 -15.51
CA TYR A 54 2.67 0.03 -16.59
C TYR A 54 3.16 1.04 -17.61
N LYS A 55 3.87 2.11 -17.20
CA LYS A 55 4.50 3.05 -18.13
C LYS A 55 5.43 2.32 -19.08
N GLN A 56 6.24 1.38 -18.60
CA GLN A 56 7.12 0.61 -19.47
C GLN A 56 6.33 -0.22 -20.48
N VAL A 57 5.28 -0.91 -20.05
CA VAL A 57 4.42 -1.70 -20.96
C VAL A 57 3.79 -0.82 -22.03
N TRP A 58 3.27 0.35 -21.66
CA TRP A 58 2.57 1.24 -22.59
C TRP A 58 3.50 2.02 -23.52
N SER A 59 4.61 2.53 -22.99
CA SER A 59 5.51 3.42 -23.74
C SER A 59 6.68 2.69 -24.40
N GLY A 60 6.93 1.43 -24.05
CA GLY A 60 8.13 0.69 -24.44
C GLY A 60 9.43 1.18 -23.79
N HIS A 61 9.39 2.27 -23.02
CA HIS A 61 10.58 2.81 -22.35
C HIS A 61 10.85 2.05 -21.06
N PRO A 62 12.07 1.51 -20.86
CA PRO A 62 12.40 0.79 -19.63
C PRO A 62 12.17 1.64 -18.38
N ALA A 63 11.63 1.01 -17.33
CA ALA A 63 11.61 1.59 -16.01
C ALA A 63 13.04 1.72 -15.47
N ASP A 64 13.26 2.71 -14.60
CA ASP A 64 14.51 2.85 -13.86
C ASP A 64 14.62 1.70 -12.85
N ARG A 65 15.35 0.65 -13.25
CA ARG A 65 15.45 -0.59 -12.48
C ARG A 65 16.06 -0.36 -11.09
N PRO A 66 17.21 0.33 -10.93
CA PRO A 66 17.72 0.68 -9.60
C PRO A 66 16.68 1.38 -8.71
N ALA A 67 15.95 2.36 -9.25
CA ALA A 67 14.95 3.08 -8.49
C ALA A 67 13.79 2.18 -8.03
N VAL A 68 13.27 1.34 -8.94
CA VAL A 68 12.20 0.38 -8.63
C VAL A 68 12.67 -0.67 -7.61
N VAL A 69 13.90 -1.18 -7.73
CA VAL A 69 14.49 -2.12 -6.76
C VAL A 69 14.55 -1.49 -5.37
N ASN A 70 15.01 -0.24 -5.27
CA ASN A 70 15.11 0.47 -3.99
C ASN A 70 13.72 0.71 -3.37
N ALA A 71 12.74 1.14 -4.17
CA ALA A 71 11.36 1.32 -3.70
C ALA A 71 10.73 0.02 -3.19
N LEU A 72 10.97 -1.10 -3.88
CA LEU A 72 10.50 -2.41 -3.45
C LEU A 72 11.26 -2.94 -2.23
N SER A 73 12.54 -2.61 -2.08
CA SER A 73 13.31 -2.92 -0.88
C SER A 73 12.75 -2.17 0.34
N PHE A 74 12.39 -0.89 0.18
CA PHE A 74 11.70 -0.14 1.22
C PHE A 74 10.38 -0.82 1.60
N LEU A 75 9.52 -1.15 0.62
CA LEU A 75 8.25 -1.83 0.92
C LEU A 75 8.44 -3.15 1.65
N ARG A 76 9.39 -3.99 1.22
CA ARG A 76 9.71 -5.24 1.92
C ARG A 76 10.24 -5.05 3.33
N SER A 77 10.91 -3.92 3.62
CA SER A 77 11.36 -3.62 4.97
C SER A 77 10.22 -3.25 5.93
N LEU A 78 9.02 -3.02 5.38
CA LEU A 78 7.84 -2.74 6.18
C LEU A 78 7.27 -4.01 6.80
N ASP A 79 7.35 -5.16 6.12
CA ASP A 79 6.99 -6.51 6.61
C ASP A 79 7.75 -6.85 7.90
N LYS A 80 7.13 -6.61 9.06
CA LYS A 80 7.77 -6.71 10.38
C LYS A 80 7.71 -8.12 10.94
N ASP A 81 6.65 -8.86 10.64
CA ASP A 81 6.44 -10.21 11.18
C ASP A 81 6.76 -11.34 10.19
N GLY A 82 7.08 -11.00 8.94
CA GLY A 82 7.53 -11.93 7.92
C GLY A 82 6.40 -12.73 7.26
N ASP A 83 5.14 -12.29 7.41
CA ASP A 83 3.97 -12.94 6.82
C ASP A 83 3.76 -12.58 5.33
N GLY A 84 4.61 -11.70 4.80
CA GLY A 84 4.61 -11.23 3.41
C GLY A 84 3.71 -10.02 3.17
N LEU A 85 2.95 -9.57 4.16
CA LEU A 85 2.16 -8.34 4.14
C LEU A 85 2.99 -7.18 4.70
N ILE A 86 2.64 -5.96 4.30
CA ILE A 86 3.31 -4.74 4.78
C ILE A 86 2.41 -3.97 5.73
N GLU A 87 3.02 -3.42 6.79
CA GLU A 87 2.33 -2.83 7.92
C GLU A 87 2.40 -1.31 7.90
N ASN A 88 1.26 -0.72 8.26
CA ASN A 88 1.19 0.66 8.66
C ASN A 88 1.78 0.84 10.06
N THR A 89 2.45 1.96 10.28
CA THR A 89 2.99 2.38 11.57
C THR A 89 2.84 3.90 11.68
N PHE A 90 1.81 4.33 12.41
CA PHE A 90 1.46 5.74 12.57
C PHE A 90 2.61 6.57 13.16
N SER A 91 3.35 6.02 14.12
CA SER A 91 4.50 6.70 14.73
C SER A 91 5.61 7.04 13.75
N ASP A 92 5.71 6.29 12.65
CA ASP A 92 6.76 6.44 11.63
C ASP A 92 6.24 7.25 10.43
N GLY A 93 5.01 7.78 10.55
CA GLY A 93 4.28 8.42 9.46
C GLY A 93 3.94 7.43 8.33
N LEU A 94 3.89 6.13 8.59
CA LEU A 94 3.63 5.11 7.58
C LEU A 94 2.14 4.73 7.64
N ILE A 95 1.29 5.56 7.05
CA ILE A 95 -0.16 5.41 7.18
C ILE A 95 -0.80 4.94 5.87
N GLY A 96 -1.94 4.25 5.99
CA GLY A 96 -2.85 3.95 4.89
C GLY A 96 -4.15 4.74 5.01
N TRP A 97 -4.98 4.69 3.98
CA TRP A 97 -6.21 5.48 3.92
C TRP A 97 -7.41 4.78 4.55
N PRO A 98 -8.32 5.51 5.24
CA PRO A 98 -8.33 6.97 5.38
C PRO A 98 -7.50 7.47 6.56
N GLU A 99 -6.84 8.61 6.37
CA GLU A 99 -5.93 9.22 7.36
C GLU A 99 -6.58 9.47 8.73
N LYS A 100 -7.88 9.80 8.74
CA LYS A 100 -8.67 10.01 9.96
C LYS A 100 -8.60 8.84 10.94
N TRP A 101 -8.37 7.62 10.44
CA TRP A 101 -8.27 6.40 11.25
C TRP A 101 -6.85 5.83 11.30
N ALA A 102 -5.85 6.55 10.81
CA ALA A 102 -4.49 6.06 10.66
C ALA A 102 -3.92 5.48 11.97
N SER A 103 -4.06 6.18 13.09
CA SER A 103 -3.57 5.72 14.41
C SER A 103 -4.30 4.47 14.94
N SER A 104 -5.49 4.15 14.42
CA SER A 104 -6.25 2.95 14.79
C SER A 104 -6.05 1.79 13.80
N ARG A 105 -5.32 2.05 12.71
CA ARG A 105 -5.06 1.13 11.60
C ARG A 105 -3.59 0.73 11.50
N ASP A 106 -2.83 0.83 12.59
CA ASP A 106 -1.50 0.22 12.69
C ASP A 106 -1.57 -1.27 12.35
N GLY A 107 -0.58 -1.78 11.64
CA GLY A 107 -0.55 -3.13 11.07
C GLY A 107 -0.96 -3.18 9.60
N ALA A 108 -1.09 -4.39 9.05
CA ALA A 108 -1.37 -4.58 7.63
C ALA A 108 -2.77 -4.10 7.27
N CYS A 109 -2.88 -3.24 6.26
CA CYS A 109 -4.15 -2.73 5.76
C CYS A 109 -4.45 -3.25 4.36
N ILE A 110 -5.73 -3.49 4.07
CA ILE A 110 -6.16 -4.17 2.85
C ILE A 110 -5.79 -3.41 1.58
N GLU A 111 -5.98 -2.09 1.54
CA GLU A 111 -5.71 -1.27 0.36
C GLU A 111 -4.20 -1.19 0.06
N ILE A 112 -3.40 -1.04 1.11
CA ILE A 112 -1.95 -0.94 1.01
C ILE A 112 -1.38 -2.26 0.48
N ASN A 113 -1.87 -3.39 1.00
CA ASN A 113 -1.40 -4.69 0.57
C ASN A 113 -1.91 -5.08 -0.82
N ALA A 114 -3.11 -4.64 -1.22
CA ALA A 114 -3.58 -4.78 -2.59
C ALA A 114 -2.66 -4.04 -3.59
N TRP A 115 -2.28 -2.79 -3.28
CA TRP A 115 -1.32 -2.04 -4.10
C TRP A 115 0.08 -2.64 -4.07
N TYR A 116 0.54 -3.14 -2.92
CA TYR A 116 1.83 -3.79 -2.81
C TYR A 116 1.92 -5.04 -3.68
N ILE A 117 0.91 -5.92 -3.62
CA ILE A 117 0.84 -7.10 -4.48
C ILE A 117 0.83 -6.70 -5.95
N GLU A 118 0.06 -5.67 -6.31
CA GLU A 118 0.08 -5.17 -7.69
C GLU A 118 1.45 -4.60 -8.09
N ALA A 119 2.13 -3.88 -7.19
CA ALA A 119 3.47 -3.39 -7.43
C ALA A 119 4.45 -4.53 -7.70
N LEU A 120 4.35 -5.66 -6.97
CA LEU A 120 5.14 -6.86 -7.22
C LEU A 120 4.81 -7.49 -8.59
N LYS A 121 3.53 -7.57 -8.96
CA LYS A 121 3.10 -8.10 -10.28
C LYS A 121 3.60 -7.21 -11.41
N ALA A 122 3.36 -5.91 -11.32
CA ALA A 122 3.73 -4.91 -12.32
C ALA A 122 5.26 -4.77 -12.50
N SER A 123 6.06 -5.07 -11.46
CA SER A 123 7.52 -5.03 -11.52
C SER A 123 8.19 -6.41 -11.65
N GLY A 124 7.41 -7.50 -11.69
CA GLY A 124 7.94 -8.87 -11.65
C GLY A 124 8.94 -9.17 -12.78
N PHE A 125 8.74 -8.56 -13.95
CA PHE A 125 9.65 -8.69 -15.10
C PHE A 125 11.02 -8.00 -14.88
N LEU A 126 11.11 -6.97 -14.02
CA LEU A 126 12.36 -6.26 -13.71
C LEU A 126 13.24 -7.02 -12.72
N LEU A 127 12.59 -7.77 -11.85
CA LEU A 127 13.22 -8.37 -10.67
C LEU A 127 13.52 -9.86 -10.83
N ASN A 128 13.17 -10.49 -11.96
CA ASN A 128 13.17 -11.94 -12.11
C ASN A 128 12.48 -12.63 -10.91
N MET A 129 11.43 -12.02 -10.38
CA MET A 129 10.74 -12.56 -9.21
C MET A 129 10.08 -13.88 -9.58
N HIS A 130 10.33 -14.91 -8.77
CA HIS A 130 9.71 -16.21 -8.98
C HIS A 130 8.20 -16.08 -8.75
N PRO A 131 7.34 -16.50 -9.69
CA PRO A 131 5.87 -16.36 -9.57
C PRO A 131 5.30 -16.96 -8.27
N GLN A 132 5.94 -18.01 -7.73
CA GLN A 132 5.53 -18.61 -6.46
C GLN A 132 5.67 -17.66 -5.25
N GLY A 133 6.63 -16.73 -5.27
CA GLY A 133 6.80 -15.76 -4.18
C GLY A 133 5.61 -14.80 -4.09
N ILE A 134 5.19 -14.25 -5.23
CA ILE A 134 4.00 -13.38 -5.32
C ILE A 134 2.74 -14.17 -4.95
N LYS A 135 2.65 -15.44 -5.38
CA LYS A 135 1.51 -16.31 -5.05
C LYS A 135 1.34 -16.49 -3.54
N ARG A 136 2.42 -16.73 -2.80
CA ARG A 136 2.37 -16.88 -1.33
C ARG A 136 1.88 -15.61 -0.62
N ILE A 137 2.32 -14.45 -1.09
CA ILE A 137 1.86 -13.16 -0.56
C ILE A 137 0.36 -12.96 -0.86
N GLN A 138 -0.09 -13.33 -2.06
CA GLN A 138 -1.52 -13.31 -2.41
C GLN A 138 -2.33 -14.27 -1.54
N GLU A 139 -1.82 -15.47 -1.26
CA GLU A 139 -2.46 -16.44 -0.36
C GLU A 139 -2.58 -15.88 1.07
N SER A 140 -1.52 -15.27 1.61
CA SER A 140 -1.54 -14.58 2.91
C SER A 140 -2.56 -13.43 2.95
N PHE A 141 -2.63 -12.64 1.87
CA PHE A 141 -3.61 -11.58 1.72
C PHE A 141 -5.04 -12.11 1.72
N ASP A 142 -5.30 -13.14 0.91
CA ASP A 142 -6.62 -13.75 0.79
C ASP A 142 -7.06 -14.36 2.13
N GLU A 143 -6.15 -15.06 2.82
CA GLU A 143 -6.41 -15.66 4.13
C GLU A 143 -6.77 -14.61 5.18
N ASN A 144 -6.06 -13.48 5.22
CA ASN A 144 -6.22 -12.47 6.28
C ASN A 144 -7.35 -11.48 6.03
N PHE A 145 -7.60 -11.09 4.78
CA PHE A 145 -8.55 -10.03 4.44
C PHE A 145 -9.88 -10.53 3.87
N LEU A 146 -9.94 -11.78 3.40
CA LEU A 146 -11.17 -12.40 2.88
C LEU A 146 -11.71 -13.42 3.87
N SER A 147 -13.05 -13.54 3.95
CA SER A 147 -13.71 -14.62 4.69
C SER A 147 -14.99 -15.03 3.99
N ASN A 148 -15.12 -16.31 3.65
CA ASN A 148 -16.29 -16.81 2.93
C ASN A 148 -17.60 -16.64 3.72
N ASP A 149 -17.48 -16.44 5.03
CA ASP A 149 -18.60 -16.25 5.96
C ASP A 149 -18.95 -14.77 6.18
N ASP A 150 -18.16 -13.84 5.63
CA ASP A 150 -18.36 -12.41 5.82
C ASP A 150 -18.69 -11.70 4.48
N PRO A 151 -19.80 -10.93 4.40
CA PRO A 151 -20.14 -10.20 3.18
C PRO A 151 -19.26 -8.97 2.92
N TYR A 152 -18.26 -8.69 3.76
CA TYR A 152 -17.33 -7.59 3.63
C TYR A 152 -15.88 -8.03 3.83
N PHE A 153 -14.96 -7.19 3.36
CA PHE A 153 -13.54 -7.32 3.66
C PHE A 153 -13.23 -7.04 5.14
N PHE A 154 -12.20 -7.70 5.66
CA PHE A 154 -11.49 -7.17 6.81
C PHE A 154 -10.62 -6.00 6.35
N ASP A 155 -10.63 -4.93 7.13
CA ASP A 155 -9.95 -3.67 6.79
C ASP A 155 -8.45 -3.73 7.10
N SER A 156 -8.12 -4.25 8.28
CA SER A 156 -6.76 -4.26 8.78
C SER A 156 -6.49 -5.41 9.75
N LEU A 157 -5.22 -5.76 9.90
CA LEU A 157 -4.69 -6.81 10.75
C LEU A 157 -3.64 -6.20 11.69
N TYR A 158 -3.75 -6.46 12.99
CA TYR A 158 -2.73 -6.05 13.95
C TYR A 158 -2.54 -7.11 15.03
N SER A 159 -1.30 -7.54 15.25
CA SER A 159 -0.98 -8.60 16.21
C SER A 159 -1.87 -9.84 16.01
N GLY A 160 -2.08 -10.26 14.76
CA GLY A 160 -2.93 -11.40 14.38
C GLY A 160 -4.44 -11.18 14.51
N LYS A 161 -4.91 -9.99 14.92
CA LYS A 161 -6.34 -9.68 15.07
C LYS A 161 -6.87 -8.90 13.87
N ARG A 162 -7.88 -9.47 13.20
CA ARG A 162 -8.58 -8.82 12.09
C ARG A 162 -9.55 -7.77 12.62
N ARG A 163 -9.59 -6.61 11.96
CA ARG A 163 -10.50 -5.51 12.25
C ARG A 163 -11.38 -5.23 11.05
N LYS A 164 -12.61 -4.79 11.31
CA LYS A 164 -13.60 -4.51 10.30
C LYS A 164 -13.99 -3.03 10.37
N ILE A 165 -13.57 -2.28 9.37
CA ILE A 165 -13.93 -0.88 9.18
C ILE A 165 -14.53 -0.77 7.79
N ILE A 166 -15.82 -0.45 7.70
CA ILE A 166 -16.46 -0.26 6.41
C ILE A 166 -15.99 1.09 5.88
N SER A 167 -15.20 1.05 4.81
CA SER A 167 -14.65 2.24 4.16
C SER A 167 -14.60 2.03 2.64
N PRO A 168 -14.55 3.12 1.85
CA PRO A 168 -14.36 3.03 0.41
C PRO A 168 -13.09 2.25 0.02
N MET A 169 -12.09 2.19 0.90
CA MET A 169 -10.82 1.51 0.64
C MET A 169 -10.96 -0.01 0.54
N GLY A 170 -12.05 -0.58 1.08
CA GLY A 170 -12.41 -1.97 0.83
C GLY A 170 -12.68 -2.28 -0.65
N SER A 171 -12.89 -1.27 -1.51
CA SER A 171 -13.03 -1.49 -2.96
C SER A 171 -11.71 -1.64 -3.72
N VAL A 172 -10.57 -1.22 -3.13
CA VAL A 172 -9.24 -1.23 -3.79
C VAL A 172 -8.82 -2.62 -4.26
N PRO A 173 -9.00 -3.72 -3.50
CA PRO A 173 -8.72 -5.07 -4.00
C PRO A 173 -9.47 -5.38 -5.30
N GLY A 174 -10.65 -4.81 -5.50
CA GLY A 174 -11.45 -4.96 -6.71
C GLY A 174 -10.80 -4.44 -7.99
N MET A 175 -9.80 -3.57 -7.87
CA MET A 175 -9.05 -3.05 -9.02
C MET A 175 -8.03 -4.07 -9.57
N TYR A 176 -7.54 -4.98 -8.73
CA TYR A 176 -6.35 -5.79 -9.03
C TYR A 176 -6.52 -7.30 -8.76
N VAL A 177 -7.48 -7.68 -7.92
CA VAL A 177 -7.69 -9.06 -7.50
C VAL A 177 -8.85 -9.66 -8.29
N THR A 178 -8.52 -10.58 -9.19
CA THR A 178 -9.51 -11.35 -9.95
C THR A 178 -9.95 -12.57 -9.14
N ASN A 179 -10.79 -12.34 -8.13
CA ASN A 179 -11.38 -13.40 -7.29
C ASN A 179 -12.91 -13.26 -7.28
N GLU A 180 -13.64 -14.37 -7.46
CA GLU A 180 -15.11 -14.38 -7.43
C GLU A 180 -15.67 -13.85 -6.10
N HIS A 181 -14.94 -14.08 -5.01
CA HIS A 181 -15.31 -13.56 -3.71
C HIS A 181 -15.18 -12.03 -3.65
N VAL A 182 -14.08 -11.47 -4.17
CA VAL A 182 -13.92 -10.01 -4.31
C VAL A 182 -15.08 -9.42 -5.12
N LYS A 183 -15.47 -10.06 -6.22
CA LYS A 183 -16.63 -9.61 -7.02
C LYS A 183 -17.93 -9.59 -6.21
N LYS A 184 -18.19 -10.62 -5.40
CA LYS A 184 -19.38 -10.67 -4.53
C LYS A 184 -19.38 -9.53 -3.51
N ILE A 185 -18.24 -9.26 -2.87
CA ILE A 185 -18.13 -8.17 -1.91
C ILE A 185 -18.32 -6.81 -2.60
N LEU A 186 -17.71 -6.60 -3.77
CA LEU A 186 -17.93 -5.36 -4.54
C LEU A 186 -19.39 -5.17 -4.94
N HIS A 187 -20.08 -6.24 -5.34
CA HIS A 187 -21.53 -6.18 -5.60
C HIS A 187 -22.28 -5.74 -4.34
N ARG A 188 -21.99 -6.34 -3.18
CA ARG A 188 -22.62 -5.93 -1.92
C ARG A 188 -22.33 -4.47 -1.56
N LEU A 189 -21.09 -3.99 -1.75
CA LEU A 189 -20.69 -2.61 -1.52
C LEU A 189 -21.38 -1.61 -2.48
N SER A 190 -21.86 -2.08 -3.63
CA SER A 190 -22.62 -1.26 -4.59
C SER A 190 -24.11 -1.14 -4.26
N GLU A 191 -24.62 -2.03 -3.41
CA GLU A 191 -26.02 -1.99 -2.96
C GLU A 191 -26.16 -0.94 -1.85
N PRO A 192 -27.18 -0.07 -1.91
CA PRO A 192 -27.44 0.85 -0.82
C PRO A 192 -27.72 0.07 0.47
N ASP A 193 -27.15 0.54 1.57
CA ASP A 193 -27.54 0.04 2.88
C ASP A 193 -29.00 0.46 3.12
N ILE A 194 -29.91 -0.52 3.04
CA ILE A 194 -31.31 -0.31 3.43
C ILE A 194 -31.30 -0.16 4.95
N LEU A 195 -31.31 1.08 5.41
CA LEU A 195 -31.52 1.47 6.81
C LEU A 195 -33.01 1.44 7.17
#